data_AF-A0A972K7Q4-F1
#
_entry.id   AF-A0A972K7Q4-F1
#
_cell.length_a   1.000
_cell.length_b   1.000
_cell.length_c   1.000
_cell.angle_alpha   90.00
_cell.angle_beta   90.00
_cell.angle_gamma   90.00
#
_symmetry.space_group_name_H-M   'P 1'
#
loop_
_entity.id
_entity.type
_entity.pdbx_description
1 polymer ?
#
loop_
_entity_poly.entity_id
_entity_poly.type
_entity_poly.pdbx_seq_one_letter_code
_entity_poly.pdbx_strand_id
1 'polypeptide(L)'
;MRNIRDDMKGIKSLSTIPVVMRRVIEVVSDENASFEDLSRVIEHDQAIAEKVVSMANSPFFGHSGMINSIEQAVMFLGFDLVKSIAISMTVIHLFNKTEAKNITDFWEHAFEVAVISDVLCKKIPITDGGVCFLSGLLHDIGRLIMYLVYKGEYIALF
;
A
#
# COMPACT_ATOMS: atom_id res chain seq x y z
N MET A 1 -6.46 -30.58 12.78
CA MET A 1 -6.25 -29.49 11.81
C MET A 1 -5.87 -28.24 12.61
N ARG A 2 -4.78 -27.55 12.26
CA ARG A 2 -4.44 -26.25 12.88
C ARG A 2 -5.54 -25.24 12.53
N ASN A 3 -5.97 -24.44 13.50
CA ASN A 3 -6.97 -23.41 13.30
C ASN A 3 -6.29 -22.06 13.10
N ILE A 4 -6.17 -21.63 11.85
CA ILE A 4 -5.53 -20.36 11.45
C ILE A 4 -6.10 -19.17 12.24
N ARG A 5 -7.40 -19.19 12.55
CA ARG A 5 -8.05 -18.12 13.31
C ARG A 5 -7.53 -18.03 14.76
N ASP A 6 -7.22 -19.16 15.38
CA ASP A 6 -6.69 -19.18 16.75
C ASP A 6 -5.21 -18.82 16.77
N ASP A 7 -4.45 -19.24 15.77
CA ASP A 7 -3.04 -18.88 15.60
C ASP A 7 -2.87 -17.37 15.34
N MET A 8 -3.79 -16.74 14.59
CA MET A 8 -3.82 -15.29 14.38
C MET A 8 -4.09 -14.48 15.67
N LYS A 9 -4.83 -15.02 16.65
CA LYS A 9 -5.08 -14.33 17.94
C LYS A 9 -3.80 -14.20 18.77
N GLY A 10 -2.78 -15.02 18.50
CA GLY A 10 -1.48 -14.99 19.15
C GLY A 10 -0.53 -13.90 18.65
N ILE A 11 -0.88 -13.21 17.55
CA ILE A 11 -0.08 -12.12 16.96
C ILE A 11 -0.12 -10.89 17.88
N LYS A 12 0.74 -10.87 18.89
CA LYS A 12 0.97 -9.70 19.76
C LYS A 12 1.89 -8.64 19.12
N SER A 13 2.49 -8.96 17.96
CA SER A 13 3.58 -8.18 17.35
C SER A 13 3.23 -7.54 16.01
N LEU A 14 1.95 -7.51 15.60
CA LEU A 14 1.53 -6.51 14.64
C LEU A 14 1.79 -5.18 15.33
N SER A 15 2.88 -4.53 14.95
CA SER A 15 3.36 -3.31 15.58
C SER A 15 2.18 -2.34 15.69
N THR A 16 2.17 -1.52 16.75
CA THR A 16 1.16 -0.46 16.88
C THR A 16 1.05 0.31 15.57
N ILE A 17 -0.18 0.46 15.07
CA ILE A 17 -0.51 1.28 13.90
C ILE A 17 0.20 2.64 14.06
N PRO A 18 1.14 3.01 13.17
CA PRO A 18 1.84 4.28 13.26
C PRO A 18 0.86 5.45 13.28
N VAL A 19 1.20 6.55 13.97
CA VAL A 19 0.36 7.75 14.05
C VAL A 19 0.02 8.30 12.66
N VAL A 20 0.97 8.21 11.72
CA VAL A 20 0.78 8.56 10.30
C VAL A 20 -0.32 7.68 9.68
N MET A 21 -0.31 6.36 9.92
CA MET A 21 -1.37 5.47 9.41
C MET A 21 -2.75 5.88 9.90
N ARG A 22 -2.84 6.23 11.18
CA ARG A 22 -4.12 6.60 11.78
C ARG A 22 -4.65 7.87 11.13
N ARG A 23 -3.79 8.86 10.92
CA ARG A 23 -4.11 10.10 10.21
C ARG A 23 -4.46 9.86 8.74
N VAL A 24 -3.70 9.01 8.04
CA VAL A 24 -4.01 8.61 6.66
C VAL A 24 -5.40 7.99 6.64
N ILE A 25 -5.67 6.99 7.48
CA ILE A 25 -6.99 6.33 7.55
C ILE A 25 -8.10 7.33 7.91
N GLU A 26 -7.87 8.23 8.86
CA GLU A 26 -8.85 9.26 9.27
C GLU A 26 -9.20 10.19 8.10
N VAL A 27 -8.21 10.75 7.41
CA VAL A 27 -8.42 11.61 6.23
C VAL A 27 -9.03 10.82 5.08
N VAL A 28 -8.60 9.59 4.88
CA VAL A 28 -9.08 8.72 3.81
C VAL A 28 -10.52 8.24 4.04
N SER A 29 -10.95 8.11 5.29
CA SER A 29 -12.30 7.65 5.65
C SER A 29 -13.31 8.79 5.71
N ASP A 30 -12.87 10.05 5.60
CA ASP A 30 -13.74 11.22 5.52
C ASP A 30 -14.09 11.50 4.05
N GLU A 31 -15.37 11.36 3.71
CA GLU A 31 -15.88 11.66 2.36
C GLU A 31 -15.75 13.15 1.98
N ASN A 32 -15.48 14.03 2.95
CA ASN A 32 -15.26 15.47 2.73
C ASN A 32 -13.78 15.86 2.72
N ALA A 33 -12.86 14.91 2.86
CA ALA A 33 -11.44 15.21 2.89
C ALA A 33 -10.97 15.84 1.57
N SER A 34 -10.21 16.93 1.70
CA SER A 34 -9.65 17.63 0.55
C SER A 34 -8.31 17.04 0.12
N PHE A 35 -7.88 17.37 -1.10
CA PHE A 35 -6.52 17.09 -1.58
C PHE A 35 -5.44 17.68 -0.66
N GLU A 36 -5.69 18.83 -0.04
CA GLU A 36 -4.78 19.48 0.90
C GLU A 36 -4.67 18.73 2.22
N ASP A 37 -5.75 18.07 2.67
CA ASP A 37 -5.72 17.26 3.90
C ASP A 37 -4.88 16.00 3.67
N LEU A 38 -5.05 15.33 2.53
CA LEU A 38 -4.26 14.15 2.17
C LEU A 38 -2.78 14.51 1.94
N SER A 39 -2.51 15.62 1.23
CA SER A 39 -1.15 16.09 0.98
C SER A 39 -0.41 16.40 2.28
N ARG A 40 -1.05 17.12 3.22
CA ARG A 40 -0.45 17.43 4.53
C ARG A 40 -0.10 16.19 5.33
N VAL A 41 -0.95 15.16 5.31
CA VAL A 41 -0.66 13.90 6.02
C VAL A 41 0.52 13.18 5.39
N ILE A 42 0.57 13.11 4.05
CA ILE A 42 1.64 12.42 3.32
C ILE A 42 2.97 13.14 3.46
N GLU A 43 3.00 14.47 3.40
CA GLU A 43 4.21 15.28 3.55
C GLU A 43 4.93 15.07 4.89
N HIS A 44 4.20 14.69 5.94
CA HIS A 44 4.79 14.42 7.25
C HIS A 44 5.53 13.06 7.31
N ASP A 45 5.37 12.21 6.28
CA ASP A 45 6.07 10.93 6.15
C ASP A 45 6.90 10.93 4.87
N GLN A 46 8.20 11.14 5.04
CA GLN A 46 9.14 11.22 3.91
C GLN A 46 9.09 9.98 3.02
N ALA A 47 8.92 8.77 3.57
CA ALA A 47 8.91 7.56 2.78
C ALA A 47 7.66 7.50 1.89
N ILE A 48 6.49 7.83 2.44
CA ILE A 48 5.24 7.88 1.67
C ILE A 48 5.32 8.98 0.61
N ALA A 49 5.80 10.16 0.99
CA ALA A 49 5.96 11.29 0.08
C ALA A 49 6.86 10.95 -1.12
N GLU A 50 8.05 10.41 -0.87
CA GLU A 50 8.99 10.01 -1.92
C GLU A 50 8.38 8.97 -2.86
N LYS A 51 7.64 7.99 -2.34
CA LYS A 51 7.02 6.96 -3.17
C LYS A 51 5.89 7.50 -4.03
N VAL A 52 5.04 8.37 -3.50
CA VAL A 52 3.96 9.02 -4.26
C VAL A 52 4.54 9.84 -5.42
N VAL A 53 5.57 10.64 -5.17
CA VAL A 53 6.26 11.42 -6.21
C VAL A 53 6.99 10.50 -7.21
N SER A 54 7.68 9.47 -6.73
CA SER A 54 8.35 8.48 -7.58
C SER A 54 7.38 7.76 -8.50
N MET A 55 6.21 7.39 -7.99
CA MET A 55 5.15 6.79 -8.79
C MET A 55 4.61 7.77 -9.83
N ALA A 56 4.31 9.01 -9.44
CA ALA A 56 3.84 10.04 -10.36
C ALA A 56 4.81 10.30 -11.53
N ASN A 57 6.12 10.18 -11.27
CA ASN A 57 7.17 10.29 -12.28
C ASN A 57 7.50 8.98 -13.01
N SER A 58 6.88 7.86 -12.64
CA SER A 58 7.20 6.58 -13.28
C SER A 58 6.73 6.56 -14.73
N PRO A 59 7.46 5.85 -15.63
CA PRO A 59 7.07 5.73 -17.05
C PRO A 59 5.64 5.21 -17.24
N PHE A 60 5.12 4.46 -16.26
CA PHE A 60 3.78 3.90 -16.29
C PHE A 60 2.68 4.97 -16.34
N PHE A 61 2.79 6.04 -15.54
CA PHE A 61 1.78 7.12 -15.54
C PHE A 61 2.03 8.15 -16.64
N GLY A 62 3.22 8.13 -17.28
CA GLY A 62 3.46 8.84 -18.53
C GLY A 62 3.48 10.36 -18.42
N HIS A 63 3.85 10.92 -17.26
CA HIS A 63 4.03 12.36 -17.14
C HIS A 63 5.21 12.82 -18.00
N SER A 64 5.00 13.83 -18.86
CA SER A 64 6.04 14.34 -19.77
C SER A 64 7.04 15.29 -19.11
N GLY A 65 6.80 15.68 -17.86
CA GLY A 65 7.64 16.57 -17.06
C GLY A 65 8.23 15.88 -15.82
N MET A 66 8.69 16.67 -14.86
CA MET A 66 9.13 16.20 -13.55
C MET A 66 8.21 16.77 -12.48
N ILE A 67 7.50 15.88 -11.77
CA ILE A 67 6.68 16.20 -10.60
C ILE A 67 7.59 16.32 -9.39
N ASN A 68 7.57 17.48 -8.72
CA ASN A 68 8.49 17.80 -7.62
C ASN A 68 7.79 18.14 -6.30
N SER A 69 6.45 18.11 -6.26
CA SER A 69 5.68 18.32 -5.02
C SER A 69 4.59 17.26 -4.84
N ILE A 70 4.15 17.09 -3.59
CA ILE A 70 3.06 16.19 -3.26
C ILE A 70 1.75 16.69 -3.84
N GLU A 71 1.47 17.99 -3.82
CA GLU A 71 0.23 18.49 -4.42
C GLU A 71 0.18 18.21 -5.93
N GLN A 72 1.31 18.38 -6.63
CA GLN A 72 1.41 18.02 -8.06
C GLN A 72 1.17 16.53 -8.29
N ALA A 73 1.77 15.67 -7.46
CA ALA A 73 1.60 14.22 -7.57
C ALA A 73 0.14 13.81 -7.29
N VAL A 74 -0.49 14.40 -6.28
CA VAL A 74 -1.88 14.16 -5.89
C VAL A 74 -2.85 14.62 -6.99
N MET A 75 -2.63 15.80 -7.58
CA MET A 75 -3.44 16.28 -8.71
C MET A 75 -3.29 15.40 -9.95
N PHE A 76 -2.09 14.89 -10.22
CA PHE A 76 -1.81 14.08 -11.41
C PHE A 76 -2.31 12.63 -11.28
N LEU A 77 -2.07 11.99 -10.14
CA LEU A 77 -2.45 10.60 -9.87
C LEU A 77 -3.93 10.46 -9.48
N GLY A 78 -4.51 11.49 -8.85
CA GLY A 78 -5.85 11.47 -8.31
C GLY A 78 -5.91 11.02 -6.84
N PHE A 79 -6.95 11.47 -6.14
CA PHE A 79 -7.12 11.27 -4.69
C PHE A 79 -7.13 9.78 -4.31
N ASP A 80 -7.98 8.98 -4.97
CA ASP A 80 -8.21 7.58 -4.60
C ASP A 80 -6.99 6.69 -4.79
N LEU A 81 -6.21 6.94 -5.84
CA LEU A 81 -4.96 6.22 -6.07
C LEU A 81 -3.92 6.59 -5.01
N VAL A 82 -3.74 7.88 -4.71
CA VAL A 82 -2.78 8.30 -3.67
C VAL A 82 -3.18 7.79 -2.29
N LYS A 83 -4.47 7.85 -1.96
CA LYS A 83 -5.08 7.21 -0.78
C LYS A 83 -4.72 5.73 -0.70
N SER A 84 -4.86 5.01 -1.81
CA SER A 84 -4.53 3.58 -1.90
C SER A 84 -3.04 3.32 -1.70
N ILE A 85 -2.17 4.14 -2.26
CA ILE A 85 -0.70 4.08 -2.07
C ILE A 85 -0.34 4.35 -0.61
N ALA A 86 -0.94 5.35 0.03
CA ALA A 86 -0.64 5.71 1.41
C ALA A 86 -1.04 4.59 2.39
N ILE A 87 -2.26 4.04 2.26
CA ILE A 87 -2.70 2.88 3.07
C ILE A 87 -1.73 1.73 2.90
N SER A 88 -1.44 1.41 1.65
CA SER A 88 -0.57 0.33 1.22
C SER A 88 0.82 0.40 1.84
N MET A 89 1.49 1.55 1.71
CA MET A 89 2.81 1.76 2.30
C MET A 89 2.82 1.63 3.80
N THR A 90 1.72 2.01 4.44
CA THR A 90 1.67 1.89 5.89
C THR A 90 1.49 0.45 6.33
N VAL A 91 0.75 -0.36 5.55
CA VAL A 91 0.76 -1.81 5.69
C VAL A 91 2.19 -2.33 5.49
N ILE A 92 2.88 -1.97 4.40
CA ILE A 92 4.28 -2.36 4.15
C ILE A 92 5.16 -2.09 5.36
N HIS A 93 5.13 -0.88 5.90
CA HIS A 93 5.96 -0.45 7.02
C HIS A 93 5.71 -1.28 8.31
N LEU A 94 4.47 -1.70 8.56
CA LEU A 94 4.15 -2.58 9.69
C LEU A 94 4.85 -3.95 9.60
N PHE A 95 5.05 -4.44 8.38
CA PHE A 95 5.63 -5.76 8.13
C PHE A 95 7.13 -5.72 7.78
N ASN A 96 7.70 -4.57 7.43
CA ASN A 96 9.09 -4.44 6.95
C ASN A 96 10.16 -4.49 8.07
N LYS A 97 9.84 -5.02 9.26
CA LYS A 97 10.80 -5.20 10.37
C LYS A 97 11.70 -6.44 10.23
N THR A 98 11.60 -7.16 9.12
CA THR A 98 12.34 -8.39 8.89
C THR A 98 13.20 -8.22 7.65
N GLU A 99 14.53 -8.31 7.79
CA GLU A 99 15.55 -8.19 6.71
C GLU A 99 15.52 -9.36 5.69
N ALA A 100 14.38 -10.03 5.52
CA ALA A 100 14.28 -11.16 4.63
C ALA A 100 14.22 -10.67 3.18
N LYS A 101 15.19 -11.06 2.37
CA LYS A 101 15.23 -10.82 0.91
C LYS A 101 13.89 -11.11 0.20
N ASN A 102 13.16 -12.13 0.69
CA ASN A 102 11.84 -12.54 0.16
C ASN A 102 10.74 -11.46 0.29
N ILE A 103 10.93 -10.44 1.15
CA ILE A 103 9.94 -9.40 1.37
C ILE A 103 10.00 -8.32 0.28
N THR A 104 11.18 -8.03 -0.25
CA THR A 104 11.32 -7.12 -1.39
C THR A 104 10.62 -7.68 -2.61
N ASP A 105 10.92 -8.93 -2.99
CA ASP A 105 10.30 -9.61 -4.13
C ASP A 105 8.77 -9.70 -3.97
N PHE A 106 8.29 -9.91 -2.74
CA PHE A 106 6.85 -9.90 -2.43
C PHE A 106 6.21 -8.55 -2.74
N TRP A 107 6.84 -7.45 -2.31
CA TRP A 107 6.29 -6.11 -2.53
C TRP A 107 6.39 -5.66 -3.99
N GLU A 108 7.43 -6.08 -4.70
CA GLU A 108 7.54 -5.86 -6.16
C GLU A 108 6.41 -6.58 -6.89
N HIS A 109 6.19 -7.86 -6.61
CA HIS A 109 5.08 -8.62 -7.19
C HIS A 109 3.71 -8.00 -6.87
N ALA A 110 3.47 -7.67 -5.60
CA ALA A 110 2.23 -7.02 -5.18
C ALA A 110 2.00 -5.71 -5.95
N PHE A 111 3.06 -4.92 -6.14
CA PHE A 111 3.00 -3.66 -6.87
C PHE A 111 2.67 -3.85 -8.35
N GLU A 112 3.29 -4.82 -9.02
CA GLU A 112 2.97 -5.17 -10.40
C GLU A 112 1.49 -5.57 -10.54
N VAL A 113 0.98 -6.41 -9.63
CA VAL A 113 -0.43 -6.82 -9.62
C VAL A 113 -1.36 -5.63 -9.36
N ALA A 114 -1.00 -4.72 -8.46
CA ALA A 114 -1.76 -3.49 -8.19
C ALA A 114 -1.90 -2.62 -9.45
N VAL A 115 -0.79 -2.40 -10.15
CA VAL A 115 -0.75 -1.63 -11.39
C VAL A 115 -1.58 -2.29 -12.49
N ILE A 116 -1.42 -3.59 -12.71
CA ILE A 116 -2.20 -4.34 -13.71
C ILE A 116 -3.70 -4.31 -13.35
N SER A 117 -4.04 -4.45 -12.08
CA SER A 117 -5.42 -4.40 -11.60
C SER A 117 -6.06 -3.06 -11.93
N ASP A 118 -5.39 -1.93 -11.65
CA ASP A 118 -5.86 -0.60 -12.02
C ASP A 118 -6.08 -0.46 -13.55
N VAL A 119 -5.15 -0.93 -14.37
CA VAL A 119 -5.29 -0.89 -15.85
C VAL A 119 -6.50 -1.69 -16.33
N LEU A 120 -6.70 -2.89 -15.79
CA LEU A 120 -7.82 -3.75 -16.17
C LEU A 120 -9.15 -3.14 -15.71
N CYS A 121 -9.17 -2.56 -14.52
CA CYS A 121 -10.33 -1.87 -13.94
C CYS A 121 -10.79 -0.70 -14.80
N LYS A 122 -9.85 0.09 -15.32
CA LYS A 122 -10.14 1.19 -16.28
C LYS A 122 -10.78 0.71 -17.59
N LYS A 123 -10.61 -0.57 -17.95
CA LYS A 123 -11.23 -1.19 -19.15
C LYS A 123 -12.56 -1.88 -18.85
N ILE A 124 -12.85 -2.18 -17.58
CA ILE A 124 -14.03 -2.93 -17.14
C ILE A 124 -14.64 -2.17 -15.94
N PRO A 125 -15.63 -1.29 -16.17
CA PRO A 125 -16.09 -0.30 -15.19
C PRO A 125 -16.97 -0.93 -14.10
N ILE A 126 -16.39 -1.84 -13.31
CA ILE A 126 -17.04 -2.53 -12.19
C ILE A 126 -16.78 -1.77 -10.88
N THR A 127 -15.64 -1.09 -10.75
CA THR A 127 -15.25 -0.33 -9.55
C THR A 127 -14.22 0.76 -9.88
N ASP A 128 -13.86 1.58 -8.89
CA ASP A 128 -12.83 2.61 -9.00
C ASP A 128 -11.40 2.04 -9.10
N GLY A 129 -10.53 2.73 -9.85
CA GLY A 129 -9.15 2.32 -10.10
C GLY A 129 -8.30 2.25 -8.83
N GLY A 130 -8.49 3.17 -7.88
CA GLY A 130 -7.81 3.15 -6.58
C GLY A 130 -8.16 1.89 -5.79
N VAL A 131 -9.44 1.50 -5.74
CA VAL A 131 -9.87 0.26 -5.07
C VAL A 131 -9.24 -0.97 -5.72
N CYS A 132 -9.18 -1.00 -7.06
CA CYS A 132 -8.52 -2.07 -7.81
C CYS A 132 -7.02 -2.13 -7.52
N PHE A 133 -6.33 -0.99 -7.49
CA PHE A 133 -4.93 -0.88 -7.12
C PHE A 133 -4.67 -1.42 -5.71
N LEU A 134 -5.43 -0.93 -4.73
CA LEU A 134 -5.31 -1.35 -3.34
C LEU A 134 -5.55 -2.86 -3.19
N SER A 135 -6.55 -3.39 -3.89
CA SER A 135 -6.87 -4.82 -3.89
C SER A 135 -5.72 -5.64 -4.45
N GLY A 136 -5.15 -5.23 -5.58
CA GLY A 136 -4.00 -5.91 -6.18
C GLY A 136 -2.76 -5.86 -5.29
N LEU A 137 -2.53 -4.76 -4.57
CA LEU A 137 -1.38 -4.66 -3.68
C LEU A 137 -1.53 -5.53 -2.42
N LEU A 138 -2.74 -5.60 -1.86
CA LEU A 138 -2.98 -6.32 -0.61
C LEU A 138 -3.42 -7.77 -0.81
N HIS A 139 -3.60 -8.23 -2.06
CA HIS A 139 -4.19 -9.54 -2.37
C HIS A 139 -3.49 -10.71 -1.65
N ASP A 140 -2.17 -10.62 -1.53
CA ASP A 140 -1.32 -11.67 -0.99
C ASP A 140 -0.83 -11.38 0.44
N ILE A 141 -1.35 -10.34 1.12
CA ILE A 141 -0.90 -9.94 2.47
C ILE A 141 -1.02 -11.07 3.50
N GLY A 142 -1.97 -11.99 3.30
CA GLY A 142 -2.12 -13.19 4.12
C GLY A 142 -0.85 -14.04 4.13
N ARG A 143 -0.11 -14.13 3.03
CA ARG A 143 1.16 -14.87 2.94
C ARG A 143 2.21 -14.28 3.86
N LEU A 144 2.31 -12.96 3.91
CA LEU A 144 3.22 -12.24 4.79
C LEU A 144 2.86 -12.44 6.27
N ILE A 145 1.55 -12.43 6.59
CA ILE A 145 1.07 -12.75 7.94
C ILE A 145 1.44 -14.19 8.32
N MET A 146 1.22 -15.16 7.43
CA MET A 146 1.57 -16.56 7.66
C MET A 146 3.09 -16.73 7.84
N TYR A 147 3.91 -16.03 7.05
CA TYR A 147 5.36 -16.02 7.23
C TYR A 147 5.76 -15.52 8.62
N LEU A 148 5.14 -14.45 9.13
CA LEU A 148 5.43 -13.95 10.47
C LEU A 148 4.98 -14.90 11.59
N VAL A 149 3.84 -15.56 11.42
CA VAL A 149 3.26 -16.48 12.42
C VAL A 149 4.03 -17.80 12.49
N TYR A 150 4.32 -18.41 11.34
CA TYR A 150 4.85 -19.77 11.26
C TYR A 150 6.36 -19.82 10.94
N LYS A 151 6.97 -18.69 10.54
CA LYS A 151 8.41 -18.54 10.26
C LYS A 151 8.97 -19.69 9.40
N GLY A 152 9.83 -20.54 9.98
CA GLY A 152 10.52 -21.62 9.28
C GLY A 152 9.60 -22.69 8.68
N GLU A 153 8.42 -22.93 9.26
CA GLU A 153 7.44 -23.87 8.70
C GLU A 153 6.82 -23.34 7.40
N TYR A 154 6.67 -22.01 7.27
CA TYR A 154 6.13 -21.39 6.07
C TYR A 154 7.15 -21.41 4.91
N ILE A 155 8.43 -21.21 5.21
CA ILE A 155 9.50 -21.28 4.21
C ILE A 155 9.57 -22.68 3.60
N ALA A 156 9.34 -23.74 4.37
CA ALA A 156 9.42 -25.12 3.89
C ALA A 156 8.32 -25.53 2.88
N LEU A 157 7.33 -24.66 2.63
CA LEU A 157 6.25 -24.91 1.66
C LEU A 157 6.56 -24.39 0.24
N PHE A 158 7.70 -23.71 0.06
CA PHE A 158 8.14 -23.09 -1.19
C PHE A 158 9.64 -23.35 -1.41
#